data_AF-A0A1B9GLG7-F1
#
_entry.id   AF-A0A1B9GLG7-F1
#
_cell.length_a   1.000
_cell.length_b   1.000
_cell.length_c   1.000
_cell.angle_alpha   90.00
_cell.angle_beta   90.00
_cell.angle_gamma   90.00
#
_symmetry.space_group_name_H-M   'P 1'
#
loop_
_entity.id
_entity.type
_entity.pdbx_description
1 polymer ?
#
loop_
_entity_poly.entity_id
_entity_poly.type
_entity_poly.pdbx_seq_one_letter_code
_entity_poly.pdbx_strand_id
1 'polypeptide(L)'
;MAPELRSREGRARGDEAQGGRAQGGARTSSLSNATAGRAVPPQSIVIPQSLMEDPPFTNISVIRPYLESATIPALHAEAAASAIIRFIDYRRDVEPPPEEGVMTDANTLRDDLLAARSRSYTSIMDAIQRMSDRIDQGFDEVNAAIAESKAHTTREVERLRLEVRNQRREDLARKHNRASTQMKLLWQPVPSHLNGNPTPDGINQHISRVFEINKMEPDDVNKWLAHYGLVEVDDADENKEVLSDFLGGASI
;
A
#
# COMPACT_ATOMS: atom_id res chain seq x y z
N MET A 1 -58.38 12.54 -25.04
CA MET A 1 -58.49 14.01 -24.90
C MET A 1 -57.34 14.47 -24.03
N ALA A 2 -56.45 15.29 -24.58
CA ALA A 2 -55.44 16.03 -23.84
C ALA A 2 -56.10 17.22 -23.10
N PRO A 3 -55.41 17.83 -22.14
CA PRO A 3 -54.86 19.14 -22.47
C PRO A 3 -53.39 19.32 -22.06
N GLU A 4 -52.79 20.28 -22.75
CA GLU A 4 -51.39 20.64 -22.80
C GLU A 4 -51.16 22.04 -22.18
N LEU A 5 -49.92 22.26 -21.71
CA LEU A 5 -49.12 23.51 -21.69
C LEU A 5 -49.37 24.62 -20.64
N ARG A 6 -48.32 24.90 -19.85
CA ARG A 6 -47.48 26.15 -19.84
C ARG A 6 -46.50 26.08 -18.64
N SER A 7 -45.20 25.83 -18.82
CA SER A 7 -44.10 26.77 -19.14
C SER A 7 -44.14 28.14 -18.44
N ARG A 8 -43.20 28.35 -17.48
CA ARG A 8 -42.36 29.56 -17.44
C ARG A 8 -41.07 29.36 -16.64
N GLU A 9 -40.02 29.91 -17.22
CA GLU A 9 -38.61 29.85 -16.87
C GLU A 9 -38.18 30.91 -15.83
N GLY A 10 -36.96 30.75 -15.31
CA GLY A 10 -36.11 31.83 -14.76
C GLY A 10 -35.15 31.33 -13.67
N ARG A 11 -33.90 30.95 -14.00
CA ARG A 11 -32.64 31.75 -13.85
C ARG A 11 -32.42 32.29 -12.41
N ALA A 12 -31.25 32.25 -11.77
CA ALA A 12 -29.90 31.78 -12.07
C ALA A 12 -29.01 31.93 -10.80
N ARG A 13 -27.98 31.08 -10.69
CA ARG A 13 -26.59 31.29 -10.15
C ARG A 13 -26.29 31.79 -8.73
N GLY A 14 -25.23 31.20 -8.17
CA GLY A 14 -24.31 31.75 -7.15
C GLY A 14 -24.02 30.71 -6.05
N ASP A 15 -23.08 29.77 -6.27
CA ASP A 15 -21.66 29.84 -5.88
C ASP A 15 -21.43 29.83 -4.35
N GLU A 16 -20.88 28.72 -3.85
CA GLU A 16 -19.65 28.64 -3.01
C GLU A 16 -20.02 28.44 -1.52
N ALA A 17 -19.43 27.56 -0.71
CA ALA A 17 -18.23 26.75 -0.80
C ALA A 17 -18.31 25.59 0.24
N GLN A 18 -17.47 24.55 0.01
CA GLN A 18 -16.64 23.83 1.01
C GLN A 18 -17.30 23.25 2.28
N GLY A 19 -17.07 22.01 2.69
CA GLY A 19 -16.01 21.05 2.39
C GLY A 19 -16.22 19.79 3.24
N GLY A 20 -15.38 18.78 3.02
CA GLY A 20 -15.46 17.51 3.74
C GLY A 20 -15.53 16.29 2.82
N ARG A 21 -14.78 16.29 1.70
CA ARG A 21 -14.47 15.05 1.01
C ARG A 21 -13.61 14.19 1.92
N ALA A 22 -14.16 13.07 2.37
CA ALA A 22 -13.41 11.99 2.99
C ALA A 22 -12.21 11.64 2.12
N GLN A 23 -11.01 11.98 2.60
CA GLN A 23 -9.75 11.43 2.11
C GLN A 23 -9.68 9.97 2.57
N GLY A 24 -10.40 9.10 1.87
CA GLY A 24 -10.04 7.70 1.80
C GLY A 24 -8.72 7.64 1.05
N GLY A 25 -7.62 7.62 1.80
CA GLY A 25 -6.26 7.52 1.27
C GLY A 25 -6.12 6.26 0.44
N ALA A 26 -6.41 6.37 -0.86
CA ALA A 26 -5.81 5.53 -1.86
C ALA A 26 -4.31 5.79 -1.76
N ARG A 27 -3.63 4.99 -0.93
CA ARG A 27 -2.21 4.72 -1.13
C ARG A 27 -2.14 4.08 -2.49
N THR A 28 -2.00 4.92 -3.51
CA THR A 28 -1.39 4.55 -4.75
C THR A 28 -0.08 3.91 -4.35
N SER A 29 -0.05 2.59 -4.32
CA SER A 29 1.16 1.81 -4.45
C SER A 29 1.73 2.21 -5.80
N SER A 30 2.38 3.36 -5.83
CA SER A 30 3.34 3.69 -6.86
C SER A 30 4.39 2.62 -6.69
N LEU A 31 4.26 1.56 -7.47
CA LEU A 31 5.38 0.79 -7.99
C LEU A 31 6.23 1.79 -8.79
N SER A 32 6.84 2.71 -8.06
CA SER A 32 7.74 3.73 -8.55
C SER A 32 8.90 2.97 -9.12
N ASN A 33 8.99 3.03 -10.45
CA ASN A 33 10.13 2.69 -11.28
C ASN A 33 11.07 1.70 -10.62
N ALA A 34 10.91 0.42 -10.96
CA ALA A 34 12.02 -0.49 -10.98
C ALA A 34 13.14 0.18 -11.78
N THR A 35 14.05 0.86 -11.08
CA THR A 35 15.30 1.33 -11.64
C THR A 35 15.95 0.07 -12.16
N ALA A 36 15.87 -0.13 -13.47
CA ALA A 36 16.47 -1.23 -14.17
C ALA A 36 17.89 -1.35 -13.61
N GLY A 37 18.18 -2.49 -12.98
CA GLY A 37 19.46 -2.75 -12.34
C GLY A 37 20.54 -2.32 -13.31
N ARG A 38 21.43 -1.43 -12.85
CA ARG A 38 22.54 -0.86 -13.61
C ARG A 38 23.17 -1.98 -14.43
N ALA A 39 22.86 -2.02 -15.73
CA ALA A 39 23.34 -3.07 -16.61
C ALA A 39 24.86 -3.05 -16.52
N VAL A 40 25.45 -4.17 -16.11
CA VAL A 40 26.90 -4.33 -16.11
C VAL A 40 27.36 -4.02 -17.54
N PRO A 41 28.27 -3.05 -17.75
CA PRO A 41 28.67 -2.68 -19.10
C PRO A 41 29.19 -3.93 -19.82
N PRO A 42 28.83 -4.14 -21.09
CA PRO A 42 29.27 -5.32 -21.83
C PRO A 42 30.80 -5.29 -21.92
N GLN A 43 31.45 -6.18 -21.18
CA GLN A 43 32.89 -6.35 -21.28
C GLN A 43 33.19 -6.93 -22.67
N SER A 44 33.98 -6.21 -23.46
CA SER A 44 34.47 -6.66 -24.76
C SER A 44 35.89 -7.16 -24.58
N ILE A 45 36.21 -8.30 -25.20
CA ILE A 45 37.51 -8.95 -25.11
C ILE A 45 38.22 -8.70 -26.42
N VAL A 46 39.38 -8.06 -26.38
CA VAL A 46 40.13 -7.67 -27.58
C VAL A 46 40.71 -8.90 -28.26
N ILE A 47 40.60 -8.96 -29.58
CA ILE A 47 41.26 -9.97 -30.42
C ILE A 47 42.66 -9.44 -30.75
N PRO A 48 43.74 -10.13 -30.34
CA PRO A 48 45.10 -9.76 -30.72
C PRO A 48 45.28 -9.67 -32.24
N GLN A 49 46.07 -8.69 -32.69
CA GLN A 49 46.25 -8.42 -34.12
C GLN A 49 46.94 -9.58 -34.86
N SER A 50 47.89 -10.27 -34.21
CA SER A 50 48.54 -11.47 -34.73
C SER A 50 47.55 -12.57 -35.14
N LEU A 51 46.45 -12.73 -34.38
CA LEU A 51 45.39 -13.67 -34.69
C LEU A 51 44.50 -13.19 -35.85
N MET A 52 44.30 -11.87 -35.95
CA MET A 52 43.57 -11.29 -37.08
C MET A 52 44.32 -11.42 -38.40
N GLU A 53 45.64 -11.56 -38.34
CA GLU A 53 46.52 -11.77 -39.49
C GLU A 53 46.69 -13.27 -39.84
N ASP A 54 46.34 -14.20 -38.94
CA ASP A 54 46.41 -15.65 -39.16
C ASP A 54 45.18 -16.17 -39.97
N PRO A 55 45.37 -16.71 -41.19
CA PRO A 55 44.27 -17.17 -42.03
C PRO A 55 43.46 -18.35 -41.43
N PRO A 56 44.07 -19.34 -40.75
CA PRO A 56 43.32 -20.35 -40.02
C PRO A 56 42.40 -19.77 -38.92
N PHE A 57 42.85 -18.76 -38.19
CA PHE A 57 42.04 -18.10 -37.15
C PHE A 57 40.87 -17.32 -37.72
N THR A 58 41.09 -16.50 -38.75
CA THR A 58 40.03 -15.68 -39.38
C THR A 58 38.91 -16.50 -40.04
N ASN A 59 39.17 -17.78 -40.31
CA ASN A 59 38.19 -18.71 -40.85
C ASN A 59 37.28 -19.38 -39.81
N ILE A 60 37.51 -19.15 -38.51
CA ILE A 60 36.66 -19.68 -37.46
C ILE A 60 35.29 -19.00 -37.54
N SER A 61 34.24 -19.77 -37.85
CA SER A 61 32.88 -19.27 -38.07
C SER A 61 32.30 -18.51 -36.87
N VAL A 62 32.64 -18.93 -35.65
CA VAL A 62 32.19 -18.29 -34.39
C VAL A 62 32.89 -16.96 -34.14
N ILE A 63 34.11 -16.76 -34.67
CA ILE A 63 34.92 -15.55 -34.45
C ILE A 63 34.73 -14.54 -35.58
N ARG A 64 34.46 -15.01 -36.81
CA ARG A 64 34.31 -14.19 -38.02
C ARG A 64 33.45 -12.93 -37.84
N PRO A 65 32.28 -12.97 -37.16
CA PRO A 65 31.46 -11.77 -36.95
C PRO A 65 32.14 -10.65 -36.13
N TYR A 66 33.21 -10.97 -35.39
CA TYR A 66 33.89 -10.09 -34.46
C TYR A 66 35.23 -9.56 -34.98
N LEU A 67 35.65 -9.99 -36.19
CA LEU A 67 36.92 -9.57 -36.78
C LEU A 67 36.91 -8.09 -37.17
N GLU A 68 35.78 -7.57 -37.67
CA GLU A 68 35.63 -6.15 -38.03
C GLU A 68 35.73 -5.22 -36.82
N SER A 69 35.22 -5.65 -35.67
CA SER A 69 35.26 -4.91 -34.41
C SER A 69 36.49 -5.19 -33.56
N ALA A 70 37.36 -6.13 -33.99
CA ALA A 70 38.51 -6.65 -33.24
C ALA A 70 38.19 -7.02 -31.77
N THR A 71 36.93 -7.35 -31.47
CA THR A 71 36.45 -7.52 -30.10
C THR A 71 35.31 -8.52 -30.01
N ILE A 72 35.41 -9.46 -29.06
CA ILE A 72 34.39 -10.47 -28.77
C ILE A 72 33.58 -10.00 -27.56
N PRO A 73 32.24 -9.86 -27.66
CA PRO A 73 31.41 -9.56 -26.50
C PRO A 73 31.49 -10.69 -25.47
N ALA A 74 31.60 -10.36 -24.17
CA ALA A 74 31.67 -11.36 -23.09
C ALA A 74 30.48 -12.32 -23.06
N LEU A 75 29.31 -11.90 -23.57
CA LEU A 75 28.13 -12.76 -23.72
C LEU A 75 28.39 -13.98 -24.64
N HIS A 76 29.33 -13.85 -25.58
CA HIS A 76 29.72 -14.90 -26.52
C HIS A 76 31.01 -15.62 -26.14
N ALA A 77 31.56 -15.34 -24.95
CA ALA A 77 32.85 -15.86 -24.50
C ALA A 77 32.89 -17.40 -24.43
N GLU A 78 31.77 -18.07 -24.15
CA GLU A 78 31.72 -19.54 -24.05
C GLU A 78 31.88 -20.23 -25.41
N ALA A 79 31.14 -19.77 -26.42
CA ALA A 79 31.22 -20.30 -27.78
C ALA A 79 32.58 -19.96 -28.41
N ALA A 80 33.07 -18.73 -28.19
CA ALA A 80 34.37 -18.28 -28.65
C ALA A 80 35.53 -19.04 -27.99
N ALA A 81 35.52 -19.22 -26.65
CA ALA A 81 36.55 -19.98 -25.95
C ALA A 81 36.64 -21.43 -26.48
N SER A 82 35.49 -22.08 -26.68
CA SER A 82 35.44 -23.44 -27.24
C SER A 82 36.02 -23.52 -28.65
N ALA A 83 35.77 -22.51 -29.49
CA ALA A 83 36.32 -22.43 -30.83
C ALA A 83 37.83 -22.15 -30.83
N ILE A 84 38.31 -21.31 -29.91
CA ILE A 84 39.73 -21.00 -29.76
C ILE A 84 40.53 -22.17 -29.21
N ILE A 85 39.97 -22.95 -28.27
CA ILE A 85 40.61 -24.19 -27.80
C ILE A 85 40.85 -25.14 -28.99
N ARG A 86 39.82 -25.35 -29.83
CA ARG A 86 39.95 -26.19 -31.03
C ARG A 86 40.95 -25.62 -32.04
N PHE A 87 41.01 -24.31 -32.17
CA PHE A 87 41.99 -23.65 -33.01
C PHE A 87 43.42 -23.90 -32.51
N ILE A 88 43.67 -23.72 -31.21
CA ILE A 88 44.99 -23.97 -30.60
C ILE A 88 45.43 -25.43 -30.84
N ASP A 89 44.52 -26.37 -30.59
CA ASP A 89 44.77 -27.81 -30.79
C ASP A 89 45.09 -28.13 -32.26
N TYR A 90 44.31 -27.57 -33.19
CA TYR A 90 44.53 -27.77 -34.63
C TYR A 90 45.81 -27.09 -35.13
N ARG A 91 46.04 -25.82 -34.77
CA ARG A 91 47.11 -24.99 -35.34
C ARG A 91 48.50 -25.46 -34.94
N ARG A 92 48.62 -26.10 -33.77
CA ARG A 92 49.87 -26.69 -33.27
C ARG A 92 50.46 -27.75 -34.21
N ASP A 93 49.61 -28.51 -34.90
CA ASP A 93 50.01 -29.69 -35.68
C ASP A 93 50.00 -29.44 -37.21
N VAL A 94 49.76 -28.20 -37.64
CA VAL A 94 49.55 -27.84 -39.06
C VAL A 94 50.73 -27.06 -39.63
N GLU A 95 51.19 -27.45 -40.82
CA GLU A 95 52.20 -26.71 -41.58
C GLU A 95 51.60 -25.57 -42.43
N PRO A 96 52.28 -24.42 -42.54
CA PRO A 96 53.51 -24.07 -41.84
C PRO A 96 53.27 -23.86 -40.34
N PRO A 97 54.26 -24.18 -39.48
CA PRO A 97 54.10 -24.03 -38.04
C PRO A 97 53.73 -22.58 -37.70
N PRO A 98 52.85 -22.36 -36.72
CA PRO A 98 52.44 -21.02 -36.34
C PRO A 98 53.61 -20.21 -35.80
N GLU A 99 53.59 -18.91 -36.05
CA GLU A 99 54.51 -17.99 -35.40
C GLU A 99 54.32 -18.04 -33.88
N GLU A 100 55.42 -17.90 -33.13
CA GLU A 100 55.41 -18.03 -31.66
C GLU A 100 54.45 -17.02 -30.98
N GLY A 101 54.26 -15.85 -31.59
CA GLY A 101 53.30 -14.84 -31.15
C GLY A 101 51.84 -15.27 -31.28
N VAL A 102 51.48 -16.00 -32.35
CA VAL A 102 50.10 -16.46 -32.62
C VAL A 102 49.63 -17.43 -31.55
N MET A 103 50.47 -18.39 -31.16
CA MET A 103 50.11 -19.37 -30.13
C MET A 103 50.02 -18.73 -28.74
N THR A 104 50.92 -17.80 -28.42
CA THR A 104 50.87 -17.05 -27.15
C THR A 104 49.60 -16.21 -27.06
N ASP A 105 49.27 -15.49 -28.12
CA ASP A 105 48.09 -14.62 -28.18
C ASP A 105 46.78 -15.43 -28.19
N ALA A 106 46.75 -16.59 -28.83
CA ALA A 106 45.59 -17.51 -28.79
C ALA A 106 45.34 -18.05 -27.38
N ASN A 107 46.40 -18.46 -26.67
CA ASN A 107 46.30 -18.92 -25.28
C ASN A 107 45.83 -17.79 -24.34
N THR A 108 46.35 -16.58 -24.52
CA THR A 108 45.93 -15.40 -23.75
C THR A 108 44.46 -15.08 -23.99
N LEU A 109 44.03 -15.05 -25.25
CA LEU A 109 42.63 -14.81 -25.62
C LEU A 109 41.70 -15.89 -25.05
N ARG A 110 42.09 -17.17 -25.06
CA ARG A 110 41.34 -18.25 -24.41
C ARG A 110 41.13 -17.95 -22.92
N ASP A 111 42.20 -17.62 -22.20
CA ASP A 111 42.16 -17.42 -20.76
C ASP A 111 41.32 -16.19 -20.40
N ASP A 112 41.39 -15.12 -21.20
CA ASP A 112 40.55 -13.94 -21.06
C ASP A 112 39.05 -14.24 -21.28
N LEU A 113 38.72 -15.09 -22.26
CA LEU A 113 37.34 -15.53 -22.51
C LEU A 113 36.80 -16.41 -21.37
N LEU A 114 37.62 -17.32 -20.84
CA LEU A 114 37.24 -18.14 -19.69
C LEU A 114 37.06 -17.29 -18.41
N ALA A 115 37.92 -16.30 -18.19
CA ALA A 115 37.81 -15.35 -17.09
C ALA A 115 36.59 -14.43 -17.25
N ALA A 116 36.27 -13.99 -18.46
CA ALA A 116 35.07 -13.20 -18.72
C ALA A 116 33.79 -14.02 -18.48
N ARG A 117 33.79 -15.31 -18.85
CA ARG A 117 32.67 -16.23 -18.58
C ARG A 117 32.40 -16.38 -17.09
N SER A 118 33.44 -16.61 -16.28
CA SER A 118 33.27 -16.77 -14.82
C SER A 118 32.73 -15.48 -14.17
N ARG A 119 33.29 -14.32 -14.54
CA ARG A 119 32.81 -13.00 -14.06
C ARG A 119 31.34 -12.74 -14.43
N SER A 120 30.95 -13.07 -15.67
CA SER A 120 29.57 -12.92 -16.14
C SER A 120 28.60 -13.78 -15.32
N TYR A 121 28.94 -15.05 -15.09
CA TYR A 121 28.10 -15.97 -14.32
C TYR A 121 27.93 -15.51 -12.86
N THR A 122 29.02 -15.13 -12.18
CA THR A 122 28.95 -14.61 -10.81
C THR A 122 28.10 -13.35 -10.74
N SER A 123 28.27 -12.41 -11.69
CA SER A 123 27.47 -11.20 -11.72
C SER A 123 25.98 -11.46 -11.95
N ILE A 124 25.63 -12.45 -12.78
CA ILE A 124 24.23 -12.83 -13.01
C ILE A 124 23.64 -13.46 -11.74
N MET A 125 24.39 -14.36 -11.08
CA MET A 125 23.93 -14.98 -9.84
C MET A 125 23.76 -13.96 -8.71
N ASP A 126 24.67 -13.00 -8.57
CA ASP A 126 24.52 -11.91 -7.61
C ASP A 126 23.29 -11.05 -7.91
N ALA A 127 22.99 -10.80 -9.18
CA ALA A 127 21.82 -10.04 -9.58
C ALA A 127 20.51 -10.81 -9.30
N ILE A 128 20.50 -12.12 -9.56
CA ILE A 128 19.38 -13.01 -9.24
C ILE A 128 19.16 -13.06 -7.73
N GLN A 129 20.22 -13.23 -6.93
CA GLN A 129 20.12 -13.30 -5.48
C GLN A 129 19.56 -11.99 -4.90
N ARG A 130 20.08 -10.83 -5.31
CA ARG A 130 19.53 -9.53 -4.88
C ARG A 130 18.07 -9.35 -5.29
N MET A 131 17.66 -9.93 -6.41
CA MET A 131 16.27 -9.88 -6.84
C MET A 131 15.38 -10.77 -5.96
N SER A 132 15.86 -11.98 -5.61
CA SER A 132 15.19 -12.86 -4.65
C SER A 132 15.03 -12.18 -3.29
N ASP A 133 16.12 -11.64 -2.73
CA ASP A 133 16.10 -10.98 -1.42
C ASP A 133 15.11 -9.80 -1.39
N ARG A 134 15.02 -9.04 -2.50
CA ARG A 134 14.05 -7.94 -2.65
C ARG A 134 12.61 -8.44 -2.75
N ILE A 135 12.38 -9.57 -3.42
CA ILE A 135 11.05 -10.17 -3.52
C ILE A 135 10.62 -10.68 -2.14
N ASP A 136 11.51 -11.37 -1.42
CA ASP A 136 11.26 -11.89 -0.08
C ASP A 136 10.95 -10.74 0.90
N GLN A 137 11.75 -9.67 0.87
CA GLN A 137 11.47 -8.47 1.66
C GLN A 137 10.11 -7.85 1.30
N GLY A 138 9.77 -7.77 0.02
CA GLY A 138 8.47 -7.26 -0.44
C GLY A 138 7.30 -8.10 0.07
N PHE A 139 7.44 -9.43 0.12
CA PHE A 139 6.43 -10.31 0.70
C PHE A 139 6.29 -10.11 2.22
N ASP A 140 7.39 -9.96 2.94
CA ASP A 140 7.38 -9.71 4.38
C ASP A 140 6.68 -8.38 4.73
N GLU A 141 6.97 -7.31 3.99
CA GLU A 141 6.33 -6.01 4.17
C GLU A 141 4.81 -6.07 3.89
N VAL A 142 4.40 -6.79 2.84
CA VAL A 142 2.97 -6.99 2.52
C VAL A 142 2.28 -7.80 3.61
N ASN A 143 2.91 -8.88 4.10
CA ASN A 143 2.36 -9.70 5.17
C ASN A 143 2.20 -8.91 6.48
N ALA A 144 3.17 -8.06 6.82
CA ALA A 144 3.08 -7.17 7.97
C ALA A 144 1.93 -6.17 7.85
N ALA A 145 1.77 -5.54 6.67
CA ALA A 145 0.68 -4.60 6.42
C ALA A 145 -0.72 -5.28 6.48
N ILE A 146 -0.83 -6.51 5.97
CA ILE A 146 -2.06 -7.30 6.07
C ILE A 146 -2.38 -7.62 7.54
N ALA A 147 -1.38 -8.02 8.33
CA ALA A 147 -1.56 -8.33 9.74
C ALA A 147 -2.02 -7.09 10.54
N GLU A 148 -1.42 -5.93 10.29
CA GLU A 148 -1.81 -4.66 10.91
C GLU A 148 -3.24 -4.24 10.52
N SER A 149 -3.56 -4.28 9.21
CA SER A 149 -4.89 -3.96 8.70
C SER A 149 -5.97 -4.87 9.29
N LYS A 150 -5.69 -6.17 9.42
CA LYS A 150 -6.57 -7.13 10.05
C LYS A 150 -6.78 -6.80 11.53
N ALA A 151 -5.72 -6.52 12.27
CA ALA A 151 -5.81 -6.16 13.68
C ALA A 151 -6.62 -4.86 13.90
N HIS A 152 -6.39 -3.84 13.08
CA HIS A 152 -7.16 -2.60 13.10
C HIS A 152 -8.65 -2.86 12.83
N THR A 153 -8.95 -3.61 11.77
CA THR A 153 -10.33 -3.95 11.40
C THR A 153 -11.03 -4.74 12.51
N THR A 154 -10.35 -5.68 13.15
CA THR A 154 -10.91 -6.43 14.29
C THR A 154 -11.28 -5.51 15.45
N ARG A 155 -10.42 -4.57 15.83
CA ARG A 155 -10.69 -3.59 16.90
C ARG A 155 -11.88 -2.69 16.56
N GLU A 156 -11.96 -2.20 15.33
CA GLU A 156 -13.08 -1.37 14.87
C GLU A 156 -14.41 -2.14 14.91
N VAL A 157 -14.41 -3.41 14.47
CA VAL A 157 -15.60 -4.27 14.54
C VAL A 157 -16.02 -4.53 15.98
N GLU A 158 -15.08 -4.76 16.90
CA GLU A 158 -15.38 -4.93 18.32
C GLU A 158 -15.95 -3.65 18.94
N ARG A 159 -15.39 -2.48 18.60
CA ARG A 159 -15.92 -1.18 19.03
C ARG A 159 -17.36 -0.99 18.55
N LEU A 160 -17.62 -1.19 17.26
CA LEU A 160 -18.96 -1.06 16.68
C LEU A 160 -19.96 -2.04 17.29
N ARG A 161 -19.55 -3.28 17.57
CA ARG A 161 -20.41 -4.26 18.25
C ARG A 161 -20.79 -3.79 19.67
N LEU A 162 -19.86 -3.18 20.39
CA LEU A 162 -20.12 -2.63 21.72
C LEU A 162 -21.07 -1.43 21.64
N GLU A 163 -20.82 -0.51 20.70
CA GLU A 163 -21.66 0.66 20.45
C GLU A 163 -23.11 0.27 20.11
N VAL A 164 -23.31 -0.65 19.16
CA VAL A 164 -24.64 -1.18 18.81
C VAL A 164 -25.31 -1.84 20.00
N ARG A 165 -24.55 -2.57 20.84
CA ARG A 165 -25.10 -3.17 22.05
C ARG A 165 -25.56 -2.10 23.04
N ASN A 166 -24.79 -1.05 23.24
CA ASN A 166 -25.13 0.03 24.16
C ASN A 166 -26.33 0.83 23.63
N GLN A 167 -26.36 1.15 22.33
CA GLN A 167 -27.50 1.81 21.68
C GLN A 167 -28.81 1.03 21.87
N ARG A 168 -28.78 -0.30 21.71
CA ARG A 168 -29.96 -1.14 22.00
C ARG A 168 -30.40 -1.06 23.46
N ARG A 169 -29.48 -0.96 24.41
CA ARG A 169 -29.80 -0.82 25.84
C ARG A 169 -30.38 0.57 26.15
N GLU A 170 -29.82 1.60 25.54
CA GLU A 170 -30.33 2.97 25.59
C GLU A 170 -31.77 3.03 25.06
N ASP A 171 -32.01 2.51 23.86
CA ASP A 171 -33.35 2.49 23.23
C ASP A 171 -34.38 1.75 24.07
N LEU A 172 -34.01 0.59 24.63
CA LEU A 172 -34.88 -0.15 25.54
C LEU A 172 -35.20 0.66 26.79
N ALA A 173 -34.22 1.39 27.33
CA ALA A 173 -34.41 2.22 28.50
C ALA A 173 -35.34 3.41 28.21
N ARG A 174 -35.10 4.12 27.09
CA ARG A 174 -35.94 5.23 26.62
C ARG A 174 -37.37 4.78 26.31
N LYS A 175 -37.54 3.61 25.67
CA LYS A 175 -38.87 3.03 25.40
C LYS A 175 -39.66 2.76 26.68
N HIS A 176 -39.00 2.25 27.72
CA HIS A 176 -39.63 2.06 29.03
C HIS A 176 -39.97 3.41 29.68
N ASN A 177 -39.05 4.38 29.63
CA ASN A 177 -39.27 5.71 30.19
C ASN A 177 -40.45 6.42 29.53
N ARG A 178 -40.69 6.21 28.23
CA ARG A 178 -41.90 6.68 27.53
C ARG A 178 -43.18 6.23 28.22
N ALA A 179 -43.27 4.96 28.61
CA ALA A 179 -44.41 4.45 29.35
C ALA A 179 -44.45 5.01 30.78
N SER A 180 -43.30 5.09 31.48
CA SER A 180 -43.22 5.71 32.81
C SER A 180 -43.68 7.16 32.82
N THR A 181 -43.33 7.96 31.80
CA THR A 181 -43.77 9.36 31.65
C THR A 181 -45.29 9.45 31.59
N GLN A 182 -45.93 8.60 30.78
CA GLN A 182 -47.40 8.56 30.67
C GLN A 182 -48.06 8.16 32.00
N MET A 183 -47.45 7.23 32.73
CA MET A 183 -47.94 6.73 34.01
C MET A 183 -47.50 7.59 35.21
N LYS A 184 -46.74 8.68 34.99
CA LYS A 184 -46.14 9.53 36.04
C LYS A 184 -45.29 8.74 37.05
N LEU A 185 -44.65 7.67 36.58
CA LEU A 185 -43.72 6.84 37.36
C LEU A 185 -42.29 7.39 37.25
N LEU A 186 -41.41 6.91 38.13
CA LEU A 186 -39.97 7.19 38.02
C LEU A 186 -39.41 6.57 36.73
N TRP A 187 -38.51 7.30 36.09
CA TRP A 187 -37.70 6.80 34.99
C TRP A 187 -36.64 5.85 35.52
N GLN A 188 -36.28 4.88 34.69
CA GLN A 188 -35.10 4.08 34.93
C GLN A 188 -33.87 4.78 34.32
N PRO A 189 -32.66 4.52 34.85
CA PRO A 189 -31.44 5.06 34.29
C PRO A 189 -31.24 4.64 32.83
N VAL A 190 -30.93 5.61 31.96
CA VAL A 190 -30.68 5.37 30.53
C VAL A 190 -29.16 5.26 30.33
N PRO A 191 -28.60 4.09 30.00
CA PRO A 191 -27.18 3.97 29.70
C PRO A 191 -26.86 4.68 28.38
N SER A 192 -25.79 5.46 28.33
CA SER A 192 -25.33 6.10 27.08
C SER A 192 -24.80 5.06 26.09
N HIS A 193 -25.13 5.22 24.81
CA HIS A 193 -24.55 4.41 23.75
C HIS A 193 -23.03 4.59 23.59
N LEU A 194 -22.49 5.75 23.99
CA LEU A 194 -21.08 6.11 23.84
C LEU A 194 -20.16 5.36 24.81
N ASN A 195 -20.57 5.24 26.08
CA ASN A 195 -19.73 4.65 27.14
C ASN A 195 -20.43 3.58 27.98
N GLY A 196 -21.73 3.35 27.78
CA GLY A 196 -22.53 2.37 28.53
C GLY A 196 -22.93 2.81 29.94
N ASN A 197 -22.48 3.98 30.40
CA ASN A 197 -22.75 4.48 31.74
C ASN A 197 -24.08 5.26 31.77
N PRO A 198 -24.86 5.16 32.86
CA PRO A 198 -26.13 5.86 32.98
C PRO A 198 -26.00 7.33 33.43
N THR A 199 -24.81 7.77 33.81
CA THR A 199 -24.53 9.11 34.33
C THR A 199 -23.23 9.65 33.72
N PRO A 200 -23.13 10.97 33.47
CA PRO A 200 -21.90 11.63 33.08
C PRO A 200 -20.85 11.58 34.18
N ASP A 201 -19.58 11.73 33.81
CA ASP A 201 -18.48 11.81 34.77
C ASP A 201 -18.65 13.03 35.71
N GLY A 202 -18.44 12.80 37.00
CA GLY A 202 -18.61 13.82 38.04
C GLY A 202 -20.04 14.04 38.53
N ILE A 203 -21.04 13.36 37.94
CA ILE A 203 -22.44 13.37 38.40
C ILE A 203 -22.77 12.06 39.09
N ASN A 204 -23.17 12.14 40.37
CA ASN A 204 -23.36 10.97 41.23
C ASN A 204 -24.78 10.37 41.20
N GLN A 205 -25.73 11.02 40.54
CA GLN A 205 -27.13 10.61 40.51
C GLN A 205 -27.69 10.63 39.09
N HIS A 206 -28.50 9.62 38.76
CA HIS A 206 -29.21 9.56 37.49
C HIS A 206 -30.51 10.37 37.55
N ILE A 207 -30.97 10.80 36.38
CA ILE A 207 -32.21 11.55 36.23
C ILE A 207 -33.40 10.59 36.29
N SER A 208 -34.26 10.80 37.27
CA SER A 208 -35.44 9.96 37.52
C SER A 208 -36.74 10.60 37.03
N ARG A 209 -36.78 11.92 36.77
CA ARG A 209 -37.98 12.65 36.30
C ARG A 209 -37.62 13.92 35.53
N VAL A 210 -38.52 14.36 34.65
CA VAL A 210 -38.47 15.66 33.95
C VAL A 210 -38.21 16.84 34.91
N PHE A 211 -38.85 16.83 36.08
CA PHE A 211 -38.72 17.92 37.06
C PHE A 211 -37.28 18.13 37.56
N GLU A 212 -36.47 17.07 37.57
CA GLU A 212 -35.05 17.17 37.95
C GLU A 212 -34.27 17.95 36.89
N ILE A 213 -34.55 17.72 35.60
CA ILE A 213 -33.94 18.43 34.47
C ILE A 213 -34.25 19.93 34.53
N ASN A 214 -35.50 20.29 34.81
CA ASN A 214 -35.91 21.70 34.89
C ASN A 214 -35.14 22.48 35.96
N LYS A 215 -34.69 21.80 37.02
CA LYS A 215 -33.90 22.36 38.13
C LYS A 215 -32.39 22.31 37.93
N MET A 216 -31.90 21.67 36.87
CA MET A 216 -30.47 21.62 36.61
C MET A 216 -29.97 22.97 36.11
N GLU A 217 -28.73 23.26 36.51
CA GLU A 217 -27.95 24.36 35.93
C GLU A 217 -27.63 24.03 34.46
N PRO A 218 -27.54 25.03 33.57
CA PRO A 218 -27.24 24.82 32.15
C PRO A 218 -25.97 23.98 31.91
N ASP A 219 -24.91 24.22 32.68
CA ASP A 219 -23.66 23.47 32.57
C ASP A 219 -23.84 21.95 32.82
N ASP A 220 -24.72 21.57 33.74
CA ASP A 220 -24.98 20.16 34.02
C ASP A 220 -25.86 19.54 32.93
N VAL A 221 -26.82 20.29 32.38
CA VAL A 221 -27.61 19.87 31.21
C VAL A 221 -26.68 19.61 30.02
N ASN A 222 -25.71 20.48 29.77
CA ASN A 222 -24.75 20.34 28.69
C ASN A 222 -23.85 19.10 28.86
N LYS A 223 -23.42 18.79 30.10
CA LYS A 223 -22.71 17.53 30.38
C LYS A 223 -23.56 16.31 30.07
N TRP A 224 -24.86 16.36 30.37
CA TRP A 224 -25.79 15.28 30.03
C TRP A 224 -26.02 15.16 28.51
N LEU A 225 -26.18 16.27 27.80
CA LEU A 225 -26.28 16.26 26.33
C LEU A 225 -25.02 15.66 25.70
N ALA A 226 -23.83 16.10 26.12
CA ALA A 226 -22.56 15.57 25.66
C ALA A 226 -22.39 14.07 25.96
N HIS A 227 -22.85 13.62 27.13
CA HIS A 227 -22.80 12.21 27.53
C HIS A 227 -23.60 11.29 26.61
N TYR A 228 -24.66 11.80 25.97
CA TYR A 228 -25.46 11.09 24.98
C TYR A 228 -25.16 11.51 23.52
N GLY A 229 -24.15 12.34 23.29
CA GLY A 229 -23.83 12.83 21.93
C GLY A 229 -24.94 13.68 21.30
N LEU A 230 -25.77 14.33 22.11
CA LEU A 230 -26.82 15.24 21.66
C LEU A 230 -26.23 16.62 21.36
N VAL A 231 -26.81 17.31 20.39
CA VAL A 231 -26.36 18.65 19.98
C VAL A 231 -26.84 19.67 21.01
N GLU A 232 -25.90 20.45 21.55
CA GLU A 232 -26.16 21.62 22.37
C GLU A 232 -26.57 22.82 21.49
N VAL A 233 -27.59 23.55 21.91
CA VAL A 233 -28.01 24.83 21.31
C VAL A 233 -27.81 25.99 22.29
N ASP A 234 -27.86 27.23 21.80
CA ASP A 234 -27.60 28.43 22.61
C ASP A 234 -28.71 28.73 23.64
N ASP A 235 -29.87 28.07 23.54
CA ASP A 235 -30.99 28.22 24.46
C ASP A 235 -31.01 27.10 25.53
N ALA A 236 -30.87 27.50 26.79
CA ALA A 236 -30.84 26.58 27.93
C ALA A 236 -32.19 25.87 28.16
N ASP A 237 -33.31 26.50 27.86
CA ASP A 237 -34.63 25.87 28.00
C ASP A 237 -34.85 24.84 26.88
N GLU A 238 -34.37 25.12 25.67
CA GLU A 238 -34.39 24.17 24.55
C GLU A 238 -33.48 22.96 24.83
N ASN A 239 -32.27 23.17 25.37
CA ASN A 239 -31.39 22.08 25.81
C ASN A 239 -32.05 21.17 26.86
N LYS A 240 -32.80 21.75 27.80
CA LYS A 240 -33.58 21.00 28.80
C LYS A 240 -34.72 20.21 28.17
N GLU A 241 -35.41 20.78 27.19
CA GLU A 241 -36.46 20.10 26.43
C GLU A 241 -35.88 18.91 25.65
N VAL A 242 -34.80 19.11 24.90
CA VAL A 242 -34.09 18.06 24.15
C VAL A 242 -33.68 16.91 25.07
N LEU A 243 -33.07 17.21 26.22
CA LEU A 243 -32.65 16.19 27.18
C LEU A 243 -33.85 15.46 27.79
N SER A 244 -34.91 16.18 28.14
CA SER A 244 -36.15 15.62 28.70
C SER A 244 -36.84 14.69 27.70
N ASP A 245 -36.97 15.11 26.45
CA ASP A 245 -37.62 14.34 25.39
C ASP A 245 -36.82 13.10 25.02
N PHE A 246 -35.50 13.21 25.01
CA PHE A 246 -34.62 12.07 24.80
C PHE A 246 -34.75 11.05 25.93
N LEU A 247 -34.53 11.44 27.19
CA LEU A 247 -34.57 10.52 28.34
C LEU A 247 -35.97 9.96 28.61
N GLY A 248 -36.99 10.78 28.37
CA GLY A 248 -38.40 10.42 28.46
C GLY A 248 -38.90 9.57 27.29
N GLY A 249 -38.08 9.34 26.25
CA GLY A 249 -38.43 8.53 25.09
C GLY A 249 -39.51 9.13 24.19
N ALA A 250 -39.67 10.46 24.22
CA ALA A 250 -40.52 11.20 23.28
C ALA A 250 -39.84 11.38 21.92
N SER A 251 -38.50 11.52 21.91
CA SER A 251 -37.66 11.54 20.71
C SER A 251 -37.20 10.11 20.36
N ILE A 252 -37.91 9.43 19.45
CA ILE A 252 -37.54 8.13 18.85
C ILE A 252 -37.64 8.25 17.33
#